data_AF-A0A2N2AII2-F1
#
_entry.id   AF-A0A2N2AII2-F1
#
_cell.length_a   1.000
_cell.length_b   1.000
_cell.length_c   1.000
_cell.angle_alpha   90.00
_cell.angle_beta   90.00
_cell.angle_gamma   90.00
#
_symmetry.space_group_name_H-M   'P 1'
#
loop_
_entity.id
_entity.type
_entity.pdbx_description
1 polymer ?
#
loop_
_entity_poly.entity_id
_entity_poly.type
_entity_poly.pdbx_seq_one_letter_code
_entity_poly.pdbx_strand_id
1 'polypeptide(L)' 'MFFIGFNVFRGLFGLLMLPLAIWAGWWTYQDVARSGRHSPWLWAGISFSVFPVGFIIYLLYRVFARNKK' A
#
# COMPACT_ATOMS: atom_id res chain seq x y z
N MET A 1 -13.76 -26.61 19.36
CA MET A 1 -13.24 -26.65 17.98
C MET A 1 -13.46 -25.36 17.16
N PHE A 2 -14.06 -24.29 17.72
CA PHE A 2 -14.34 -23.05 16.98
C PHE A 2 -13.19 -21.99 17.03
N PHE A 3 -12.28 -22.11 17.99
CA PHE A 3 -11.18 -21.17 18.20
C PHE A 3 -9.97 -21.37 17.27
N ILE A 4 -9.81 -22.58 16.71
CA ILE A 4 -8.67 -22.90 15.84
C ILE A 4 -8.92 -22.33 14.42
N GLY A 5 -10.14 -22.42 13.89
CA GLY A 5 -10.47 -21.88 12.57
C GLY A 5 -10.27 -20.36 12.47
N PHE A 6 -10.74 -19.60 13.47
CA PHE A 6 -10.69 -18.13 13.41
C PHE A 6 -9.26 -17.55 13.45
N ASN A 7 -8.35 -18.20 14.18
CA ASN A 7 -6.95 -17.77 14.26
C ASN A 7 -6.15 -18.13 13.00
N VAL A 8 -6.46 -19.26 12.36
CA VAL A 8 -5.82 -19.67 11.10
C VAL A 8 -6.18 -18.69 9.97
N PHE A 9 -7.44 -18.24 9.89
CA PHE A 9 -7.85 -17.23 8.91
C PHE A 9 -7.17 -15.88 9.12
N ARG A 10 -7.02 -15.41 10.36
CA ARG A 10 -6.28 -14.18 10.68
C ARG A 10 -4.79 -14.29 10.31
N GLY A 11 -4.18 -15.44 10.58
CA GLY A 11 -2.78 -15.71 10.21
C GLY A 11 -2.56 -15.70 8.70
N LEU A 12 -3.40 -16.41 7.95
CA LEU A 12 -3.34 -16.44 6.48
C LEU A 12 -3.59 -15.07 5.85
N PHE A 13 -4.54 -14.31 6.40
CA PHE A 13 -4.81 -12.96 5.92
C PHE A 13 -3.61 -12.03 6.14
N GLY A 14 -3.00 -12.06 7.33
CA GLY A 14 -1.76 -11.33 7.61
C GLY A 14 -0.61 -11.75 6.68
N LEU A 15 -0.48 -13.05 6.41
CA LEU A 15 0.55 -13.61 5.52
C LEU A 15 0.40 -13.13 4.07
N LEU A 16 -0.82 -12.91 3.59
CA LEU A 16 -1.10 -12.38 2.26
C LEU A 16 -1.01 -10.85 2.19
N MET A 17 -1.40 -10.16 3.28
CA MET A 17 -1.34 -8.70 3.36
C MET A 17 0.11 -8.18 3.34
N LEU A 18 1.06 -8.92 3.91
CA LEU A 18 2.46 -8.51 3.97
C LEU A 18 3.15 -8.39 2.59
N PRO A 19 3.10 -9.40 1.69
CA PRO A 19 3.62 -9.26 0.33
C PRO A 19 2.84 -8.23 -0.49
N LEU A 20 1.52 -8.09 -0.27
CA LEU A 20 0.73 -7.02 -0.88
C LEU A 20 1.18 -5.63 -0.44
N ALA A 21 1.49 -5.44 0.85
CA ALA A 21 2.01 -4.19 1.38
C ALA A 21 3.40 -3.87 0.81
N ILE A 22 4.29 -4.86 0.74
CA ILE A 22 5.62 -4.72 0.11
C ILE A 22 5.45 -4.31 -1.36
N TRP A 23 4.59 -4.99 -2.09
CA TRP A 23 4.31 -4.71 -3.49
C TRP A 23 3.71 -3.31 -3.68
N ALA A 24 2.77 -2.91 -2.82
CA ALA A 24 2.16 -1.58 -2.83
C ALA A 24 3.20 -0.48 -2.57
N GLY A 25 4.08 -0.66 -1.59
CA GLY A 25 5.18 0.27 -1.30
C GLY A 25 6.16 0.38 -2.48
N TRP A 26 6.58 -0.77 -3.03
CA TRP A 26 7.48 -0.83 -4.20
C TRP A 26 6.88 -0.17 -5.44
N TRP A 27 5.62 -0.47 -5.73
CA TRP A 27 4.89 0.12 -6.86
C TRP A 27 4.73 1.63 -6.69
N THR A 28 4.36 2.08 -5.48
CA THR A 28 4.24 3.50 -5.15
C THR A 28 5.57 4.22 -5.37
N TYR A 29 6.68 3.62 -4.91
CA TYR A 29 8.02 4.16 -5.11
C TYR A 29 8.33 4.36 -6.60
N GLN A 30 8.11 3.34 -7.43
CA GLN A 30 8.38 3.42 -8.86
C GLN A 30 7.46 4.45 -9.56
N ASP A 31 6.19 4.54 -9.18
CA ASP A 31 5.24 5.48 -9.79
C ASP A 31 5.61 6.94 -9.47
N VAL A 32 6.00 7.24 -8.21
CA VAL A 32 6.44 8.58 -7.80
C VAL A 32 7.79 8.94 -8.45
N ALA A 33 8.74 7.99 -8.46
CA ALA A 33 10.04 8.18 -9.09
C ALA A 33 9.94 8.47 -10.60
N ARG A 34 9.05 7.76 -11.32
CA ARG A 34 8.78 8.03 -12.75
C ARG A 34 8.03 9.33 -12.99
N SER A 35 7.20 9.75 -12.05
CA SER A 35 6.41 10.98 -12.16
C SER A 35 7.22 12.25 -11.85
N GLY A 36 8.48 12.14 -11.43
CA GLY A 36 9.32 13.29 -11.05
C GLY A 36 8.78 14.08 -9.86
N ARG A 37 7.90 13.47 -9.05
CA ARG A 37 7.27 14.13 -7.90
C ARG A 37 8.22 14.10 -6.70
N HIS A 38 8.16 15.14 -5.89
CA HIS A 38 8.99 15.24 -4.69
C HIS A 38 8.65 14.11 -3.69
N SER A 39 9.70 13.45 -3.19
CA SER A 39 9.71 12.46 -2.10
C SER A 39 9.10 11.07 -2.39
N PRO A 40 9.72 10.24 -3.26
CA PRO A 40 9.31 8.85 -3.52
C PRO A 40 9.31 7.96 -2.27
N TRP A 41 10.31 8.14 -1.41
CA TRP A 41 10.48 7.37 -0.18
C TRP A 41 9.36 7.61 0.84
N LEU A 42 8.86 8.85 0.93
CA LEU A 42 7.77 9.20 1.84
C LEU A 42 6.47 8.49 1.44
N TRP A 43 6.09 8.56 0.16
CA TRP A 43 4.88 7.91 -0.33
C TRP A 43 4.97 6.38 -0.26
N ALA A 44 6.13 5.81 -0.58
CA ALA A 44 6.36 4.37 -0.44
C ALA A 44 6.24 3.91 1.02
N GLY A 45 6.83 4.68 1.96
CA GLY A 45 6.73 4.42 3.39
C GLY A 45 5.28 4.49 3.89
N ILE A 46 4.53 5.52 3.51
CA ILE A 46 3.12 5.67 3.89
C ILE A 46 2.27 4.50 3.34
N SER A 47 2.47 4.13 2.07
CA SER A 47 1.77 3.00 1.45
C SER A 47 2.08 1.65 2.10
N PHE A 48 3.29 1.47 2.61
CA PHE A 48 3.73 0.24 3.29
C PHE A 48 3.30 0.21 4.76
N SER A 49 3.59 1.25 5.54
CA SER A 49 3.37 1.29 6.99
C SER A 49 1.90 1.37 7.37
N VAL A 50 1.07 2.02 6.54
CA VAL A 50 -0.38 2.19 6.79
C VAL A 50 -1.19 1.37 5.79
N PHE A 51 -0.66 0.25 5.29
CA PHE A 51 -1.37 -0.59 4.35
C PHE A 51 -2.67 -1.15 4.98
N PRO A 52 -3.80 -1.20 4.24
CA PRO A 52 -4.04 -0.75 2.87
C PRO A 52 -4.41 0.74 2.73
N VAL A 53 -4.70 1.42 3.84
CA VAL A 53 -5.22 2.80 3.86
C VAL A 53 -4.25 3.79 3.21
N GLY A 54 -2.97 3.74 3.55
CA GLY A 54 -1.94 4.62 2.98
C GLY A 54 -1.81 4.47 1.46
N PHE A 55 -1.95 3.24 0.96
CA PHE A 55 -1.93 2.96 -0.47
C PHE A 55 -3.17 3.54 -1.18
N ILE A 56 -4.36 3.42 -0.58
CA ILE A 56 -5.59 4.02 -1.11
C ILE A 56 -5.48 5.55 -1.16
N ILE A 57 -4.95 6.18 -0.11
CA ILE A 57 -4.71 7.63 -0.07
C ILE A 57 -3.77 8.04 -1.20
N TYR A 58 -2.69 7.28 -1.44
CA TYR A 58 -1.79 7.54 -2.57
C TYR A 58 -2.50 7.45 -3.92
N LEU A 59 -3.36 6.44 -4.12
CA LEU A 59 -4.13 6.29 -5.36
C LEU A 59 -5.09 7.46 -5.57
N LEU A 60 -5.81 7.89 -4.53
CA LEU A 60 -6.69 9.06 -4.61
C LEU A 60 -5.87 10.31 -4.96
N TYR A 61 -4.77 10.55 -4.25
CA TYR A 61 -3.87 11.67 -4.53
C TYR A 61 -3.37 11.64 -5.98
N ARG A 62 -2.99 10.47 -6.49
CA ARG A 62 -2.55 10.27 -7.88
C ARG A 62 -3.63 10.61 -8.89
N VAL A 63 -4.88 10.20 -8.65
CA VAL A 63 -6.03 10.51 -9.51
C VAL A 63 -6.30 12.02 -9.53
N PHE A 64 -6.37 12.67 -8.37
CA PHE A 64 -6.57 14.12 -8.29
C PHE A 64 -5.41 14.91 -8.91
N ALA A 65 -4.17 14.47 -8.72
CA ALA A 65 -3.00 15.11 -9.32
C ALA A 65 -2.95 14.95 -10.85
N ARG A 66 -3.54 13.89 -11.42
CA ARG A 66 -3.68 13.72 -12.87
C ARG A 66 -4.77 14.64 -13.46
N ASN A 67 -5.90 14.80 -12.78
CA ASN A 67 -7.00 15.66 -13.24
C ASN A 67 -6.70 17.16 -13.23
N LYS A 68 -5.60 17.60 -12.61
CA LYS A 68 -5.15 19.00 -12.61
C LYS A 68 -4.24 19.36 -13.79
N LYS A 69 -3.84 18.39 -14.61
CA LYS A 69 -3.10 18.60 -15.86
C LYS A 69 -4.08 18.52 -17.03
#